data_AF-A0A5B7KL09-F1
#
_entry.id   AF-A0A5B7KL09-F1
#
_cell.length_a   1.000
_cell.length_b   1.000
_cell.length_c   1.000
_cell.angle_alpha   90.00
_cell.angle_beta   90.00
_cell.angle_gamma   90.00
#
_symmetry.space_group_name_H-M   'P 1'
#
loop_
_entity.id
_entity.type
_entity.pdbx_description
1 polymer ?
#
loop_
_entity_poly.entity_id
_entity_poly.type
_entity_poly.pdbx_seq_one_letter_code
_entity_poly.pdbx_strand_id
1 'polypeptide(L)'
;MEFGKSKNRITRQYELGEEKIKKVESEKDLGVLIIKEMSPYKHINEIVGETYNLLRNIRNAFSYTDEDMVKKLLVSLIRPRLWYAAVLWSPYTWKNIRKIERIQRAATKLAPTSSAFTYEKRLERLELPTLEQRRKRGDLLTIYKIMNNMELPDRINLLKRDRRDRRGHGLKLRKDNYKRDFKKNNFLHRVIDTYMERTGQRGGVCKVYTRL
;
A
#
# COMPACT_ATOMS: atom_id res chain seq x y z
N MET A 1 -10.23 -9.41 16.85
CA MET A 1 -9.11 -8.50 17.24
C MET A 1 -9.59 -7.06 17.02
N GLU A 2 -10.09 -6.39 18.06
CA GLU A 2 -10.59 -5.02 17.96
C GLU A 2 -9.47 -4.02 18.31
N PHE A 3 -8.86 -3.42 17.28
CA PHE A 3 -7.82 -2.42 17.49
C PHE A 3 -8.42 -1.06 17.90
N GLY A 4 -7.90 -0.47 18.99
CA GLY A 4 -8.06 0.96 19.29
C GLY A 4 -9.23 1.39 20.20
N LYS A 5 -9.85 0.48 20.97
CA LYS A 5 -11.00 0.83 21.85
C LYS A 5 -10.67 1.13 23.33
N SER A 6 -9.49 0.78 23.85
CA SER A 6 -9.24 0.88 25.31
C SER A 6 -8.36 2.08 25.73
N LYS A 7 -8.75 2.73 26.84
CA LYS A 7 -7.92 3.69 27.61
C LYS A 7 -6.89 2.97 28.50
N ASN A 8 -7.19 1.75 28.96
CA ASN A 8 -6.28 0.92 29.74
C ASN A 8 -5.62 -0.12 28.83
N ARG A 9 -4.31 0.03 28.58
CA ARG A 9 -3.52 -0.98 27.87
C ARG A 9 -3.36 -2.17 28.85
N ILE A 10 -4.18 -3.21 28.69
CA ILE A 10 -4.02 -4.43 29.47
C ILE A 10 -2.67 -5.03 29.10
N THR A 11 -1.73 -4.98 30.04
CA THR A 11 -0.40 -5.53 29.88
C THR A 11 -0.46 -7.03 30.15
N ARG A 12 -0.78 -7.82 29.13
CA ARG A 12 -0.77 -9.28 29.24
C ARG A 12 0.66 -9.81 29.07
N GLN A 13 1.06 -10.73 29.93
CA GLN A 13 2.18 -11.62 29.66
C GLN A 13 1.62 -12.81 28.89
N TYR A 14 2.30 -13.18 27.80
CA TYR A 14 1.93 -14.31 26.97
C TYR A 14 3.01 -15.37 27.12
N GLU A 15 2.60 -16.63 27.14
CA GLU A 15 3.47 -17.79 27.28
C GLU A 15 3.20 -18.71 26.10
N LEU A 16 4.26 -19.31 25.55
CA LEU A 16 4.18 -20.32 24.51
C LEU A 16 4.75 -21.62 25.11
N GLY A 17 3.85 -22.54 25.49
CA GLY A 17 4.24 -23.66 26.34
C GLY A 17 4.71 -23.15 27.70
N GLU A 18 5.95 -23.48 28.09
CA GLU A 18 6.57 -23.05 29.34
C GLU A 18 7.38 -21.76 29.21
N GLU A 19 7.58 -21.25 27.99
CA GLU A 19 8.40 -20.06 27.75
C GLU A 19 7.59 -18.76 27.73
N LYS A 20 8.03 -17.78 28.51
CA LYS A 20 7.47 -16.41 28.49
C LYS A 20 7.91 -15.67 27.24
N ILE A 21 6.94 -15.20 26.45
CA ILE A 21 7.20 -14.40 25.26
C ILE A 21 7.74 -13.03 25.69
N LYS A 22 8.97 -12.73 25.25
CA LYS A 22 9.62 -11.44 25.50
C LYS A 22 8.87 -10.33 24.75
N LYS A 23 8.67 -9.20 25.44
CA LYS A 23 8.13 -8.00 24.81
C LYS A 23 9.24 -7.33 24.01
N VAL A 24 9.00 -7.14 22.72
CA VAL A 24 9.89 -6.45 21.79
C VAL A 24 9.25 -5.14 21.33
N GLU A 25 10.08 -4.15 21.01
CA GLU A 25 9.61 -2.86 20.50
C GLU A 25 9.39 -2.86 18.98
N SER A 26 10.09 -3.75 18.28
CA SER A 26 9.90 -3.99 16.85
C SER A 26 10.09 -5.46 16.52
N GLU A 27 9.23 -5.99 15.66
CA GLU A 27 9.23 -7.39 15.21
C GLU A 27 9.06 -7.43 13.69
N LYS A 28 9.76 -8.33 13.00
CA LYS A 28 9.65 -8.48 11.54
C LYS A 28 8.88 -9.75 11.23
N ASP A 29 7.66 -9.58 10.73
CA ASP A 29 6.75 -10.69 10.41
C ASP A 29 6.45 -10.73 8.92
N LEU A 30 6.69 -11.89 8.28
CA LEU A 30 6.56 -12.10 6.83
C LEU A 30 7.20 -10.98 5.99
N GLY A 31 8.33 -10.43 6.44
CA GLY A 31 9.04 -9.34 5.76
C GLY A 31 8.51 -7.93 6.04
N VAL A 32 7.46 -7.78 6.85
CA VAL A 32 6.94 -6.47 7.31
C VAL A 32 7.43 -6.17 8.71
N LEU A 33 8.06 -5.00 8.89
CA LEU A 33 8.51 -4.55 10.20
C LEU A 33 7.36 -3.84 10.93
N ILE A 34 6.94 -4.40 12.05
CA ILE A 34 5.89 -3.88 12.91
C ILE A 34 6.55 -3.30 14.16
N ILE A 35 6.28 -2.03 14.44
CA ILE A 35 6.78 -1.34 15.65
C ILE A 35 5.64 -1.06 16.63
N LYS A 36 5.98 -0.86 17.90
CA LYS A 36 5.03 -0.57 18.99
C LYS A 36 4.08 0.60 18.74
N GLU A 37 4.55 1.64 18.03
CA GLU A 37 3.78 2.83 17.64
C GLU A 37 2.87 2.56 16.44
N MET A 38 3.06 1.42 15.76
CA MET A 38 2.39 1.03 14.52
C MET A 38 2.55 2.05 13.38
N SER A 39 3.63 2.85 13.42
CA SER A 39 3.97 3.76 12.33
C SER A 39 4.70 2.99 11.23
N PRO A 40 4.32 3.14 9.95
CA PRO A 40 5.01 2.47 8.84
C PRO A 40 6.37 3.09 8.52
N TYR A 41 6.77 4.15 9.23
CA TYR A 41 7.98 4.92 8.92
C TYR A 41 9.26 4.09 8.90
N LYS A 42 9.50 3.28 9.94
CA LYS A 42 10.73 2.46 10.08
C LYS A 42 10.81 1.44 8.93
N HIS A 43 9.70 0.74 8.68
CA HIS A 43 9.59 -0.22 7.59
C HIS A 43 9.80 0.41 6.21
N ILE A 44 9.20 1.59 5.95
CA ILE A 44 9.38 2.31 4.68
C ILE A 44 10.84 2.68 4.47
N ASN A 45 11.57 3.11 5.52
CA ASN A 45 12.99 3.43 5.38
C ASN A 45 13.82 2.21 5.00
N GLU A 46 13.55 1.06 5.62
CA GLU A 46 14.24 -0.20 5.34
C GLU A 46 14.01 -0.63 3.88
N ILE A 47 12.74 -0.73 3.44
CA ILE A 47 12.40 -1.06 2.05
C ILE A 47 13.03 -0.08 1.07
N VAL A 48 12.96 1.23 1.37
CA VAL A 48 13.52 2.26 0.48
C VAL A 48 15.03 2.10 0.35
N GLY A 49 15.73 1.87 1.46
CA GLY A 49 17.18 1.64 1.47
C GLY A 49 17.57 0.40 0.66
N GLU A 50 16.90 -0.74 0.91
CA GLU A 50 17.13 -1.98 0.17
C GLU A 50 16.86 -1.81 -1.33
N THR A 51 15.81 -1.06 -1.69
CA THR A 51 15.46 -0.84 -3.09
C THR A 51 16.43 0.12 -3.79
N TYR A 52 16.99 1.10 -3.07
CA TYR A 52 18.08 1.93 -3.60
C TYR A 52 19.35 1.13 -3.85
N ASN A 53 19.69 0.20 -2.95
CA ASN A 53 20.82 -0.69 -3.14
C ASN A 53 20.62 -1.58 -4.37
N LEU A 54 19.42 -2.13 -4.56
CA LEU A 54 19.06 -2.85 -5.78
C LEU A 54 19.20 -1.96 -7.03
N LEU A 55 18.70 -0.72 -6.97
CA LEU A 55 18.81 0.23 -8.09
C LEU A 55 20.28 0.53 -8.43
N ARG A 56 21.14 0.67 -7.42
CA ARG A 56 22.60 0.84 -7.61
C ARG A 56 23.22 -0.38 -8.27
N ASN A 57 22.85 -1.58 -7.85
CA ASN A 57 23.33 -2.82 -8.45
C ASN A 57 22.91 -2.93 -9.92
N ILE A 58 21.66 -2.60 -10.25
CA ILE A 58 21.16 -2.56 -11.63
C ILE A 58 22.00 -1.57 -12.46
N ARG A 59 22.24 -0.36 -11.94
CA ARG A 59 23.04 0.66 -12.62
C ARG A 59 24.48 0.19 -12.90
N ASN A 60 25.06 -0.59 -12.00
CA ASN A 60 26.42 -1.10 -12.16
C ASN A 60 26.48 -2.33 -13.08
N ALA A 61 25.43 -3.14 -13.10
CA ALA A 61 25.37 -4.37 -13.90
C ALA A 61 25.14 -4.09 -15.39
N PHE A 62 24.43 -3.01 -15.73
CA PHE A 62 24.09 -2.68 -17.12
C PHE A 62 24.74 -1.37 -17.55
N SER A 63 25.67 -1.44 -18.50
CA SER A 63 26.37 -0.27 -19.05
C SER A 63 25.48 0.60 -19.93
N TYR A 64 24.52 -0.02 -20.63
CA TYR A 64 23.50 0.65 -21.43
C TYR A 64 22.12 0.13 -21.04
N THR A 65 21.15 1.05 -20.95
CA THR A 65 19.75 0.70 -20.73
C THR A 65 18.87 1.57 -21.61
N ASP A 66 18.01 0.93 -22.41
CA ASP A 66 16.98 1.58 -23.20
C ASP A 66 15.71 1.81 -22.35
N GLU A 67 14.74 2.54 -22.90
CA GLU A 67 13.49 2.86 -22.18
C GLU A 67 12.69 1.57 -21.87
N ASP A 68 12.68 0.60 -22.80
CA ASP A 68 11.95 -0.65 -22.64
C ASP A 68 12.57 -1.58 -21.58
N MET A 69 13.89 -1.69 -21.52
CA MET A 69 14.58 -2.43 -20.47
C MET A 69 14.38 -1.76 -19.12
N VAL A 70 14.44 -0.43 -19.03
CA VAL A 70 14.13 0.30 -17.79
C VAL A 70 12.70 0.02 -17.34
N LYS A 71 11.72 0.03 -18.26
CA LYS A 71 10.34 -0.35 -17.97
C LYS A 71 10.28 -1.77 -17.40
N LYS A 72 10.91 -2.75 -18.07
CA LYS A 72 10.95 -4.15 -17.62
C LYS A 72 11.57 -4.28 -16.24
N LEU A 73 12.76 -3.71 -16.01
CA LEU A 73 13.47 -3.76 -14.73
C LEU A 73 12.67 -3.11 -13.59
N LEU A 74 12.04 -1.97 -13.86
CA LEU A 74 11.20 -1.31 -12.88
C LEU A 74 10.00 -2.20 -12.50
N VAL A 75 9.32 -2.79 -13.48
CA VAL A 75 8.13 -3.61 -13.24
C VAL A 75 8.45 -4.95 -12.60
N SER A 76 9.53 -5.62 -12.98
CA SER A 76 9.86 -6.96 -12.51
C SER A 76 10.66 -7.00 -11.20
N LEU A 77 11.54 -6.02 -10.95
CA LEU A 77 12.45 -6.05 -9.79
C LEU A 77 12.12 -5.01 -8.73
N ILE A 78 11.89 -3.76 -9.14
CA ILE A 78 11.73 -2.64 -8.20
C ILE A 78 10.31 -2.60 -7.65
N ARG A 79 9.30 -2.70 -8.52
CA ARG A 79 7.90 -2.59 -8.12
C ARG A 79 7.47 -3.66 -7.12
N PRO A 80 7.80 -4.95 -7.27
CA PRO A 80 7.37 -5.96 -6.31
C PRO A 80 7.85 -5.67 -4.88
N ARG A 81 9.09 -5.18 -4.72
CA ARG A 81 9.64 -4.80 -3.40
C ARG A 81 8.87 -3.64 -2.76
N LEU A 82 8.50 -2.64 -3.56
CA LEU A 82 7.71 -1.49 -3.08
C LEU A 82 6.22 -1.78 -2.90
N TRP A 83 5.76 -2.91 -3.41
CA TRP A 83 4.36 -3.28 -3.43
C TRP A 83 4.00 -4.36 -2.42
N TYR A 84 4.97 -5.18 -2.04
CA TYR A 84 4.78 -6.27 -1.11
C TYR A 84 4.14 -5.77 0.20
N ALA A 85 3.04 -6.40 0.58
CA ALA A 85 2.23 -6.03 1.75
C ALA A 85 1.82 -4.54 1.83
N ALA A 86 1.81 -3.79 0.72
CA ALA A 86 1.52 -2.35 0.72
C ALA A 86 0.15 -2.00 1.33
N VAL A 87 -0.82 -2.91 1.26
CA VAL A 87 -2.11 -2.80 1.95
C VAL A 87 -1.93 -2.52 3.44
N LEU A 88 -0.97 -3.18 4.10
CA LEU A 88 -0.74 -3.07 5.54
C LEU A 88 -0.04 -1.75 5.92
N TRP A 89 1.02 -1.38 5.20
CA TRP A 89 1.93 -0.29 5.61
C TRP A 89 1.83 0.99 4.78
N SER A 90 0.96 1.06 3.76
CA SER A 90 0.88 2.19 2.81
C SER A 90 1.07 3.55 3.49
N PRO A 91 1.99 4.40 3.00
CA PRO A 91 2.26 5.69 3.61
C PRO A 91 1.06 6.63 3.51
N TYR A 92 0.81 7.36 4.58
CA TYR A 92 -0.21 8.42 4.64
C TYR A 92 0.40 9.83 4.74
N THR A 93 1.69 9.95 5.08
CA THR A 93 2.37 11.25 5.13
C THR A 93 3.00 11.58 3.79
N TRP A 94 2.89 12.85 3.38
CA TRP A 94 3.49 13.36 2.14
C TRP A 94 5.00 13.04 2.05
N LYS A 95 5.72 13.12 3.17
CA LYS A 95 7.15 12.85 3.26
C LYS A 95 7.48 11.41 2.85
N ASN A 96 6.71 10.45 3.35
CA ASN A 96 6.92 9.04 3.05
C ASN A 96 6.46 8.70 1.63
N ILE A 97 5.34 9.28 1.16
CA ILE A 97 4.89 9.12 -0.22
C ILE A 97 5.97 9.59 -1.20
N ARG A 98 6.51 10.80 -0.98
CA ARG A 98 7.59 11.37 -1.80
C ARG A 98 8.87 10.54 -1.72
N LYS A 99 9.19 9.99 -0.55
CA LYS A 99 10.37 9.12 -0.36
C LYS A 99 10.30 7.87 -1.23
N ILE A 100 9.14 7.21 -1.27
CA ILE A 100 8.93 6.03 -2.13
C ILE A 100 8.93 6.43 -3.61
N GLU A 101 8.25 7.53 -3.97
CA GLU A 101 8.19 8.02 -5.35
C GLU A 101 9.59 8.39 -5.90
N ARG A 102 10.51 8.81 -5.02
CA ARG A 102 11.89 9.14 -5.38
C ARG A 102 12.63 7.94 -5.99
N ILE A 103 12.29 6.70 -5.61
CA ILE A 103 12.87 5.49 -6.20
C ILE A 103 12.45 5.37 -7.66
N GLN A 104 11.16 5.50 -7.97
CA GLN A 104 10.69 5.47 -9.35
C GLN A 104 11.28 6.64 -10.15
N ARG A 105 11.36 7.84 -9.57
CA ARG A 105 12.05 8.99 -10.19
C ARG A 105 13.52 8.68 -10.51
N ALA A 106 14.24 8.01 -9.62
CA ALA A 106 15.64 7.63 -9.85
C ALA A 106 15.78 6.52 -10.90
N ALA A 107 14.91 5.51 -10.85
CA ALA A 107 14.92 4.39 -11.78
C ALA A 107 14.57 4.82 -13.22
N THR A 108 13.61 5.72 -13.38
CA THR A 108 13.28 6.27 -14.72
C THR A 108 14.42 7.06 -15.35
N LYS A 109 15.44 7.49 -14.58
CA LYS A 109 16.63 8.17 -15.13
C LYS A 109 17.73 7.22 -15.62
N LEU A 110 17.56 5.91 -15.46
CA LEU A 110 18.56 4.94 -15.93
C LEU A 110 18.71 5.00 -17.45
N ALA A 111 17.61 5.18 -18.18
CA ALA A 111 17.64 5.34 -19.63
C ALA A 111 18.20 6.72 -19.99
N PRO A 112 19.38 6.81 -20.64
CA PRO A 112 20.03 8.09 -20.95
C PRO A 112 19.15 9.00 -21.81
N THR A 113 18.42 8.40 -22.76
CA THR A 113 17.47 9.09 -23.66
C THR A 113 16.40 9.85 -22.88
N SER A 114 15.96 9.29 -21.75
CA SER A 114 14.85 9.83 -20.96
C SER A 114 15.31 10.75 -19.83
N SER A 115 16.61 10.77 -19.51
CA SER A 115 17.17 11.45 -18.33
C SER A 115 16.89 12.96 -18.33
N ALA A 116 16.91 13.59 -19.51
CA ALA A 116 16.72 15.04 -19.69
C ALA A 116 15.27 15.51 -19.50
N PHE A 117 14.27 14.63 -19.60
CA PHE A 117 12.86 15.03 -19.52
C PHE A 117 12.39 15.31 -18.09
N THR A 118 11.23 15.96 -17.96
CA THR A 118 10.52 16.05 -16.69
C THR A 118 10.05 14.66 -16.22
N TYR A 119 9.74 14.52 -14.93
CA TYR A 119 9.33 13.22 -14.40
C TYR A 119 8.03 12.73 -15.04
N GLU A 120 7.10 13.65 -15.25
CA GLU A 120 5.78 13.43 -15.81
C GLU A 120 5.91 12.93 -17.26
N LYS A 121 6.81 13.53 -18.06
CA LYS A 121 7.06 13.08 -19.43
C LYS A 121 7.77 11.72 -19.49
N ARG A 122 8.68 11.43 -18.56
CA ARG A 122 9.29 10.09 -18.43
C ARG A 122 8.23 9.01 -18.15
N LEU A 123 7.26 9.31 -17.27
CA LEU A 123 6.17 8.38 -16.97
C LEU A 123 5.27 8.14 -18.18
N GLU A 124 4.97 9.19 -18.97
CA GLU A 124 4.19 9.08 -20.19
C GLU A 124 4.88 8.17 -21.22
N ARG A 125 6.19 8.39 -21.49
CA ARG A 125 6.97 7.57 -22.43
C ARG A 125 7.06 6.11 -22.02
N LEU A 126 7.27 5.86 -20.73
CA LEU A 126 7.35 4.49 -20.21
C LEU A 126 5.96 3.87 -19.99
N GLU A 127 4.87 4.63 -20.18
CA GLU A 127 3.48 4.24 -19.90
C GLU A 127 3.27 3.74 -18.46
N LEU A 128 3.87 4.45 -17.50
CA LEU A 128 3.87 4.05 -16.10
C LEU A 128 3.01 4.98 -15.24
N PRO A 129 2.11 4.45 -14.41
CA PRO A 129 1.46 5.26 -13.39
C PRO A 129 2.46 5.63 -12.28
N THR A 130 2.15 6.68 -11.52
CA THR A 130 2.87 6.97 -10.28
C THR A 130 2.68 5.82 -9.28
N LEU A 131 3.61 5.64 -8.35
CA LEU A 131 3.45 4.59 -7.34
C LEU A 131 2.27 4.89 -6.42
N GLU A 132 1.95 6.15 -6.20
CA GLU A 132 0.77 6.56 -5.43
C GLU A 132 -0.53 6.17 -6.12
N GLN A 133 -0.69 6.50 -7.42
CA GLN A 133 -1.86 6.09 -8.20
C GLN A 133 -2.01 4.57 -8.21
N ARG A 134 -0.89 3.86 -8.36
CA ARG A 134 -0.89 2.39 -8.30
C ARG A 134 -1.39 1.91 -6.95
N ARG A 135 -0.87 2.44 -5.83
CA ARG A 135 -1.30 2.10 -4.45
C ARG A 135 -2.80 2.28 -4.26
N LYS A 136 -3.34 3.43 -4.67
CA LYS A 136 -4.78 3.71 -4.65
C LYS A 136 -5.58 2.67 -5.46
N ARG A 137 -5.10 2.27 -6.65
CA ARG A 137 -5.73 1.21 -7.46
C ARG A 137 -5.70 -0.15 -6.76
N GLY A 138 -4.56 -0.52 -6.18
CA GLY A 138 -4.38 -1.78 -5.43
C GLY A 138 -5.25 -1.88 -4.19
N ASP A 139 -5.37 -0.77 -3.47
CA ASP A 139 -6.22 -0.63 -2.31
C ASP A 139 -7.71 -0.91 -2.68
N LEU A 140 -8.19 -0.30 -3.77
CA LEU A 140 -9.55 -0.51 -4.28
C LEU A 140 -9.78 -1.94 -4.80
N LEU A 141 -8.79 -2.51 -5.49
CA LEU A 141 -8.78 -3.90 -5.93
C LEU A 141 -8.97 -4.85 -4.76
N THR A 142 -8.24 -4.61 -3.68
CA THR A 142 -8.30 -5.43 -2.47
C THR A 142 -9.71 -5.36 -1.86
N ILE A 143 -10.31 -4.16 -1.74
CA ILE A 143 -11.71 -4.04 -1.28
C ILE A 143 -12.67 -4.79 -2.19
N TYR A 144 -12.54 -4.64 -3.51
CA TYR A 144 -13.40 -5.32 -4.46
C TYR A 144 -13.31 -6.85 -4.30
N LYS A 145 -12.10 -7.38 -4.13
CA LYS A 145 -11.89 -8.82 -3.89
C LYS A 145 -12.52 -9.31 -2.60
N ILE A 146 -12.38 -8.55 -1.51
CA ILE A 146 -13.02 -8.86 -0.22
C ILE A 146 -14.55 -8.84 -0.37
N MET A 147 -15.11 -7.85 -1.06
CA MET A 147 -16.56 -7.69 -1.18
C MET A 147 -17.24 -8.77 -2.02
N ASN A 148 -16.52 -9.37 -2.97
CA ASN A 148 -17.00 -10.45 -3.83
C ASN A 148 -16.51 -11.83 -3.36
N ASN A 149 -15.99 -11.93 -2.13
CA ASN A 149 -15.48 -13.18 -1.55
C ASN A 149 -14.40 -13.90 -2.39
N MET A 150 -13.62 -13.14 -3.18
CA MET A 150 -12.53 -13.69 -3.99
C MET A 150 -11.23 -13.84 -3.18
N GLU A 151 -11.06 -13.05 -2.12
CA GLU A 151 -9.95 -13.14 -1.18
C GLU A 151 -10.51 -13.03 0.25
N LEU A 152 -10.31 -14.10 1.04
CA LEU A 152 -10.62 -14.36 2.47
C LEU A 152 -11.77 -15.36 2.77
N PRO A 153 -11.44 -16.54 3.33
CA PRO A 153 -12.42 -17.44 3.95
C PRO A 153 -12.86 -17.06 5.39
N ASP A 154 -12.04 -16.43 6.25
CA ASP A 154 -12.31 -16.51 7.71
C ASP A 154 -12.45 -15.21 8.51
N ARG A 155 -12.62 -14.03 7.88
CA ARG A 155 -12.86 -12.77 8.63
C ARG A 155 -14.05 -11.97 8.12
N ILE A 156 -15.22 -12.59 8.31
CA ILE A 156 -16.58 -12.16 7.94
C ILE A 156 -16.97 -10.74 8.43
N ASN A 157 -16.18 -10.08 9.29
CA ASN A 157 -16.55 -8.81 9.92
C ASN A 157 -15.61 -7.61 9.66
N LEU A 158 -14.67 -7.71 8.72
CA LEU A 158 -13.74 -6.59 8.42
C LEU A 158 -14.45 -5.39 7.78
N LEU A 159 -15.46 -5.64 6.95
CA LEU A 159 -16.23 -4.61 6.25
C LEU A 159 -17.68 -4.66 6.70
N LYS A 160 -18.20 -3.54 7.21
CA LYS A 160 -19.60 -3.41 7.60
C LYS A 160 -20.36 -2.72 6.48
N ARG A 161 -21.31 -3.42 5.84
CA ARG A 161 -22.21 -2.77 4.88
C ARG A 161 -23.16 -1.81 5.60
N ASP A 162 -23.37 -0.62 5.03
CA ASP A 162 -24.39 0.28 5.58
C ASP A 162 -25.76 -0.12 5.04
N ARG A 163 -26.60 -0.65 5.92
CA ARG A 163 -27.98 -1.09 5.62
C ARG A 163 -29.04 -0.11 6.14
N ARG A 164 -28.62 1.02 6.74
CA ARG A 164 -29.54 1.93 7.46
C ARG A 164 -30.32 2.86 6.55
N ASP A 165 -29.86 3.06 5.32
CA ASP A 165 -30.45 4.01 4.39
C ASP A 165 -31.17 3.30 3.24
N ARG A 166 -32.46 3.63 3.05
CA ARG A 166 -33.26 3.21 1.90
C ARG A 166 -32.90 4.01 0.63
N ARG A 167 -32.09 5.07 0.76
CA ARG A 167 -31.60 5.90 -0.35
C ARG A 167 -30.11 5.62 -0.66
N GLY A 168 -29.81 5.28 -1.91
CA GLY A 168 -28.47 5.02 -2.44
C GLY A 168 -28.18 3.56 -2.82
N HIS A 169 -26.94 3.25 -3.20
CA HIS A 169 -26.60 1.93 -3.75
C HIS A 169 -26.29 0.87 -2.66
N GLY A 170 -26.62 -0.40 -2.90
CA GLY A 170 -26.47 -1.51 -1.94
C GLY A 170 -25.02 -1.93 -1.62
N LEU A 171 -24.04 -1.30 -2.27
CA LEU A 171 -22.60 -1.55 -2.07
C LEU A 171 -21.95 -0.61 -1.04
N LYS A 172 -22.71 0.27 -0.37
CA LYS A 172 -22.16 1.20 0.63
C LYS A 172 -21.53 0.45 1.81
N LEU A 173 -20.37 0.95 2.25
CA LEU A 173 -19.62 0.47 3.43
C LEU A 173 -19.63 1.57 4.49
N ARG A 174 -19.72 1.14 5.74
CA ARG A 174 -19.72 2.01 6.90
C ARG A 174 -18.30 2.13 7.45
N LYS A 175 -17.84 3.37 7.63
CA LYS A 175 -16.66 3.65 8.45
C LYS A 175 -17.01 3.52 9.93
N ASP A 176 -16.21 2.77 10.67
CA ASP A 176 -16.32 2.79 12.12
C ASP A 176 -15.76 4.11 12.68
N ASN A 177 -16.20 4.52 13.85
CA ASN A 177 -15.58 5.66 14.54
C ASN A 177 -14.16 5.28 15.02
N TYR A 178 -13.26 6.26 15.03
CA TYR A 178 -11.90 6.12 15.52
C TYR A 178 -11.55 7.26 16.47
N LYS A 179 -10.77 6.94 17.52
CA LYS A 179 -10.20 7.94 18.44
C LYS A 179 -8.69 8.12 18.26
N ARG A 180 -8.03 7.22 17.54
CA ARG A 180 -6.56 7.21 17.35
C ARG A 180 -6.21 7.24 15.87
N ASP A 181 -5.13 7.94 15.53
CA ASP A 181 -4.65 8.13 14.16
C ASP A 181 -4.26 6.83 13.45
N PHE A 182 -3.75 5.83 14.20
CA PHE A 182 -3.46 4.52 13.62
C PHE A 182 -4.67 3.90 12.91
N LYS A 183 -5.86 4.03 13.52
CA LYS A 183 -7.10 3.51 12.92
C LYS A 183 -7.55 4.35 11.73
N LYS A 184 -7.31 5.67 11.76
CA LYS A 184 -7.59 6.61 10.65
C LYS A 184 -6.85 6.20 9.38
N ASN A 185 -5.57 5.87 9.50
CA ASN A 185 -4.69 5.61 8.36
C ASN A 185 -4.60 4.13 7.95
N ASN A 186 -5.31 3.25 8.68
CA ASN A 186 -5.42 1.84 8.31
C ASN A 186 -6.12 1.70 6.94
N PHE A 187 -5.78 0.63 6.22
CA PHE A 187 -6.36 0.21 4.95
C PHE A 187 -7.87 0.41 4.88
N LEU A 188 -8.63 -0.15 5.83
CA LEU A 188 -10.09 -0.08 5.79
C LEU A 188 -10.59 1.37 5.78
N HIS A 189 -10.00 2.25 6.60
CA HIS A 189 -10.47 3.63 6.70
C HIS A 189 -10.03 4.50 5.52
N ARG A 190 -8.80 4.33 5.02
CA ARG A 190 -8.28 5.17 3.93
C ARG A 190 -8.95 4.86 2.59
N VAL A 191 -9.39 3.62 2.37
CA VAL A 191 -9.92 3.20 1.06
C VAL A 191 -11.43 3.39 0.96
N ILE A 192 -12.18 3.34 2.08
CA ILE A 192 -13.65 3.44 2.05
C ILE A 192 -14.12 4.75 1.38
N ASP A 193 -13.48 5.91 1.60
CA ASP A 193 -13.91 7.16 0.97
C ASP A 193 -13.79 7.07 -0.56
N THR A 194 -12.60 6.70 -1.05
CA THR A 194 -12.33 6.55 -2.48
C THR A 194 -13.20 5.48 -3.13
N TYR A 195 -13.55 4.42 -2.38
CA TYR A 195 -14.49 3.41 -2.83
C TYR A 195 -15.90 3.98 -2.97
N MET A 196 -16.42 4.70 -1.96
CA MET A 196 -17.76 5.30 -2.00
C MET A 196 -17.91 6.32 -3.13
N GLU A 197 -16.90 7.17 -3.34
CA GLU A 197 -16.88 8.14 -4.43
C GLU A 197 -17.04 7.46 -5.80
N ARG A 198 -16.40 6.29 -5.99
CA ARG A 198 -16.45 5.55 -7.25
C ARG A 198 -17.74 4.74 -7.44
N THR A 199 -18.34 4.22 -6.37
CA THR A 199 -19.61 3.47 -6.46
C THR A 199 -20.84 4.38 -6.50
N GLY A 200 -20.71 5.63 -6.04
CA GLY A 200 -21.77 6.64 -6.06
C GLY A 200 -22.03 7.28 -7.42
N GLN A 201 -21.14 7.12 -8.39
CA GLN A 201 -21.37 7.54 -9.77
C GLN A 201 -22.39 6.60 -10.43
N ARG A 202 -23.58 7.11 -10.78
CA ARG A 202 -24.64 6.38 -11.50
C ARG A 202 -24.04 5.68 -12.74
N GLY A 203 -24.10 4.36 -12.79
CA GLY A 203 -23.53 3.54 -13.87
C GLY A 203 -22.41 2.57 -13.45
N GLY A 204 -22.41 2.12 -12.19
CA GLY A 204 -21.41 1.28 -11.54
C GLY A 204 -21.02 0.00 -12.29
N VAL A 205 -20.12 0.13 -13.24
CA VAL A 205 -19.07 -0.85 -13.51
C VAL A 205 -17.77 -0.15 -13.17
N CYS A 206 -16.94 -0.79 -12.35
CA CYS A 206 -15.61 -0.30 -12.02
C CYS A 206 -14.75 -0.28 -13.31
N LYS A 207 -14.88 0.75 -14.16
CA LYS A 207 -14.25 0.86 -15.49
C LYS A 207 -12.72 1.03 -15.46
N VAL A 208 -12.04 0.79 -14.33
CA VAL A 208 -10.58 0.98 -14.21
C VAL A 208 -9.80 -0.34 -14.37
N TYR A 209 -10.44 -1.39 -14.89
CA TYR A 209 -9.78 -2.67 -15.13
C TYR A 209 -9.22 -2.88 -16.54
N THR A 210 -9.42 -1.96 -17.49
CA THR A 210 -9.18 -2.25 -18.93
C THR A 210 -7.88 -1.73 -19.55
N ARG A 211 -6.91 -1.20 -18.78
CA ARG A 211 -5.54 -1.05 -19.30
C ARG A 211 -4.53 -1.67 -18.35
N LEU A 212 -4.03 -2.83 -18.77
CA LEU A 212 -2.73 -3.40 -18.43
C LEU A 212 -1.64 -2.57 -19.12
#